data_AF-A0A3C0KT06-F1
#
_entry.id   AF-A0A3C0KT06-F1
#
_cell.length_a   1.000
_cell.length_b   1.000
_cell.length_c   1.000
_cell.angle_alpha   90.00
_cell.angle_beta   90.00
_cell.angle_gamma   90.00
#
_symmetry.space_group_name_H-M   'P 1'
#
loop_
_entity.id
_entity.type
_entity.pdbx_description
1 polymer ?
#
loop_
_entity_poly.entity_id
_entity_poly.type
_entity_poly.pdbx_seq_one_letter_code
_entity_poly.pdbx_strand_id
1 'polypeptide(L)'
;MKTSLDCLPCFLRTALDGARMASVDSIVLERTMRVLLRWLSEMDMDASPPVVAQRIHRRLRELTGVDDPFQAAKEQQNRMALNFLRELKGEIEAALDPLAMAVRLAIAANIIDLGAKTGLADEDMLSALTKAVKEPVVGDLEGFRQAVAQANRILYLADNAGEIVFDLSDVPYNIFFLFKAKCPVIADHIGLPMGTHVLVHTGAGLLSKK
;
A
#
# COMPACT_ATOMS: atom_id res chain seq x y z
N MET A 1 6.95 -14.12 12.12
CA MET A 1 6.49 -13.36 13.29
C MET A 1 5.16 -13.92 13.75
N LYS A 2 4.99 -14.13 15.06
CA LYS A 2 3.74 -14.59 15.68
C LYS A 2 2.89 -13.40 16.12
N THR A 3 1.60 -13.60 16.34
CA THR A 3 0.72 -12.57 16.88
C THR A 3 1.09 -12.27 18.34
N SER A 4 1.14 -10.98 18.71
CA SER A 4 1.34 -10.55 20.09
C SER A 4 0.05 -9.98 20.68
N LEU A 5 0.05 -9.73 22.00
CA LEU A 5 -1.09 -9.10 22.68
C LEU A 5 -1.37 -7.69 22.13
N ASP A 6 -0.34 -6.97 21.70
CA ASP A 6 -0.48 -5.64 21.10
C ASP A 6 -1.14 -5.67 19.71
N CYS A 7 -1.22 -6.84 19.07
CA CYS A 7 -1.96 -7.01 17.83
C CYS A 7 -3.49 -7.03 18.04
N LEU A 8 -3.98 -7.40 19.23
CA LEU A 8 -5.42 -7.55 19.48
C LEU A 8 -6.18 -6.23 19.29
N PRO A 9 -5.74 -5.09 19.86
CA PRO A 9 -6.38 -3.80 19.63
C PRO A 9 -6.33 -3.37 18.16
N CYS A 10 -5.24 -3.68 17.45
CA CYS A 10 -5.11 -3.38 16.03
C CYS A 10 -6.13 -4.16 15.20
N PHE A 11 -6.30 -5.46 15.44
CA PHE A 11 -7.31 -6.27 14.75
C PHE A 11 -8.73 -5.77 14.98
N LEU A 12 -9.06 -5.37 16.22
CA LEU A 12 -10.37 -4.81 16.54
C LEU A 12 -10.63 -3.50 15.81
N ARG A 13 -9.61 -2.65 15.70
CA ARG A 13 -9.69 -1.40 14.93
C ARG A 13 -9.91 -1.69 13.45
N THR A 14 -9.10 -2.56 12.84
CA THR A 14 -9.26 -2.96 11.43
C THR A 14 -10.64 -3.56 11.15
N ALA A 15 -11.15 -4.39 12.06
CA ALA A 15 -12.50 -4.95 11.97
C ALA A 15 -13.58 -3.85 11.98
N LEU A 16 -13.50 -2.91 12.93
CA LEU A 16 -14.48 -1.83 13.07
C LEU A 16 -14.43 -0.86 11.90
N ASP A 17 -13.24 -0.44 11.47
CA ASP A 17 -13.05 0.47 10.35
C ASP A 17 -13.58 -0.17 9.07
N GLY A 18 -13.22 -1.44 8.81
CA GLY A 18 -13.73 -2.18 7.66
C GLY A 18 -15.25 -2.37 7.69
N ALA A 19 -15.85 -2.60 8.86
CA ALA A 19 -17.31 -2.69 9.00
C ALA A 19 -17.98 -1.34 8.67
N ARG A 20 -17.44 -0.23 9.19
CA ARG A 20 -17.94 1.13 8.94
C ARG A 20 -17.79 1.57 7.49
N MET A 21 -16.73 1.13 6.81
CA MET A 21 -16.58 1.37 5.38
C MET A 21 -17.56 0.54 4.54
N ALA A 22 -17.98 -0.62 5.03
CA ALA A 22 -18.92 -1.49 4.33
C ALA A 22 -20.40 -1.12 4.54
N SER A 23 -20.77 -0.53 5.68
CA SER A 23 -22.16 -0.23 6.00
C SER A 23 -22.31 0.92 7.00
N VAL A 24 -23.41 1.64 6.90
CA VAL A 24 -23.87 2.66 7.87
C VAL A 24 -24.98 2.15 8.79
N ASP A 25 -25.50 0.94 8.56
CA ASP A 25 -26.56 0.33 9.36
C ASP A 25 -25.99 -0.18 10.70
N SER A 26 -26.44 0.43 11.80
CA SER A 26 -25.98 0.10 13.15
C SER A 26 -26.23 -1.36 13.55
N ILE A 27 -27.30 -1.99 13.05
CA ILE A 27 -27.62 -3.40 13.31
C ILE A 27 -26.60 -4.30 12.61
N VAL A 28 -26.26 -3.98 11.35
CA VAL A 28 -25.25 -4.71 10.58
C VAL A 28 -23.86 -4.55 11.22
N LEU A 29 -23.52 -3.33 11.64
CA LEU A 29 -22.24 -3.03 12.31
C LEU A 29 -22.10 -3.81 13.62
N GLU A 30 -23.12 -3.76 14.49
CA GLU A 30 -23.10 -4.48 15.76
C GLU A 30 -23.00 -6.00 15.54
N ARG A 31 -23.82 -6.55 14.65
CA ARG A 31 -23.78 -7.98 14.31
C ARG A 31 -22.40 -8.40 13.81
N THR A 32 -21.82 -7.62 12.91
CA THR A 32 -20.50 -7.88 12.33
C THR A 32 -19.43 -7.91 13.41
N MET A 33 -19.42 -6.90 14.29
CA MET A 33 -18.44 -6.82 15.37
C MET A 33 -18.60 -7.94 16.40
N ARG A 34 -19.83 -8.33 16.75
CA ARG A 34 -20.06 -9.46 17.66
C ARG A 34 -19.50 -10.78 17.11
N VAL A 35 -19.68 -11.03 15.81
CA VAL A 35 -19.15 -12.23 15.14
C VAL A 35 -17.62 -12.19 15.12
N LEU A 36 -17.02 -11.05 14.73
CA LEU A 36 -15.57 -10.90 14.67
C LEU A 36 -14.91 -11.00 16.04
N LEU A 37 -15.51 -10.39 17.09
CA LEU A 37 -15.01 -10.47 18.46
C LEU A 37 -14.99 -11.90 18.99
N ARG A 38 -16.04 -12.68 18.74
CA ARG A 38 -16.09 -14.10 19.14
C ARG A 38 -15.01 -14.91 18.43
N TRP A 39 -14.80 -14.66 17.14
CA TRP A 39 -13.74 -15.32 16.40
C TRP A 39 -12.34 -14.91 16.88
N LEU A 40 -12.11 -13.61 17.14
CA LEU A 40 -10.85 -13.10 17.67
C LEU A 40 -10.51 -13.66 19.06
N SER A 41 -11.51 -13.94 19.90
CA SER A 41 -11.27 -14.57 21.22
C SER A 41 -10.80 -16.02 21.15
N GLU A 42 -10.98 -16.68 20.01
CA GLU A 42 -10.65 -18.10 19.79
C GLU A 42 -9.52 -18.28 18.75
N MET A 43 -8.91 -17.20 18.28
CA MET A 43 -7.93 -17.26 17.20
C MET A 43 -6.59 -17.87 17.64
N ASP A 44 -5.89 -18.45 16.67
CA ASP A 44 -4.54 -18.95 16.85
C ASP A 44 -3.52 -17.80 16.96
N MET A 45 -2.92 -17.64 18.14
CA MET A 45 -1.89 -16.63 18.40
C MET A 45 -0.54 -16.96 17.73
N ASP A 46 -0.32 -18.21 17.30
CA ASP A 46 0.87 -18.59 16.54
C ASP A 46 0.77 -18.20 15.06
N ALA A 47 -0.44 -17.91 14.57
CA ALA A 47 -0.63 -17.34 13.25
C ALA A 47 0.03 -15.95 13.16
N SER A 48 0.53 -15.60 11.97
CA SER A 48 1.09 -14.28 11.74
C SER A 48 -0.01 -13.21 11.65
N PRO A 49 0.26 -11.96 12.08
CA PRO A 49 -0.74 -10.90 11.99
C PRO A 49 -1.34 -10.68 10.59
N PRO A 50 -0.57 -10.77 9.48
CA PRO A 50 -1.14 -10.68 8.13
C PRO A 50 -2.16 -11.80 7.83
N VAL A 51 -1.95 -13.01 8.33
CA VAL A 51 -2.90 -14.13 8.17
C VAL A 51 -4.18 -13.84 8.94
N VAL A 52 -4.07 -13.33 10.17
CA VAL A 52 -5.24 -12.94 10.98
C VAL A 52 -6.00 -11.80 10.30
N ALA A 53 -5.32 -10.74 9.85
CA ALA A 53 -5.91 -9.63 9.13
C ALA A 53 -6.65 -10.09 7.86
N GLN A 54 -6.05 -10.98 7.07
CA GLN A 54 -6.68 -11.54 5.88
C GLN A 54 -8.00 -12.28 6.19
N ARG A 55 -8.05 -12.99 7.33
CA ARG A 55 -9.28 -13.66 7.80
C ARG A 55 -10.33 -12.64 8.25
N ILE A 56 -9.95 -11.55 8.93
CA ILE A 56 -10.85 -10.44 9.27
C ILE A 56 -11.47 -9.86 7.99
N HIS A 57 -10.65 -9.50 7.00
CA HIS A 57 -11.14 -8.97 5.73
C HIS A 57 -12.09 -9.93 5.03
N ARG A 58 -11.80 -11.24 5.04
CA ARG A 58 -12.69 -12.25 4.47
C ARG A 58 -14.03 -12.30 5.19
N ARG A 59 -14.03 -12.33 6.52
CA ARG A 59 -15.25 -12.33 7.33
C ARG A 59 -16.08 -11.07 7.15
N LEU A 60 -15.43 -9.92 7.02
CA LEU A 60 -16.11 -8.66 6.69
C LEU A 60 -16.89 -8.79 5.39
N ARG A 61 -16.27 -9.25 4.29
CA ARG A 61 -16.95 -9.47 3.01
C ARG A 61 -18.14 -10.43 3.13
N GLU A 62 -17.94 -11.55 3.83
CA GLU A 62 -19.00 -12.56 4.04
C GLU A 62 -20.20 -12.01 4.82
N LEU A 63 -19.97 -11.12 5.80
CA LEU A 63 -21.01 -10.60 6.70
C LEU A 63 -21.72 -9.37 6.13
N THR A 64 -21.01 -8.53 5.38
CA THR A 64 -21.56 -7.28 4.83
C THR A 64 -22.05 -7.41 3.40
N GLY A 65 -21.63 -8.45 2.68
CA GLY A 65 -21.92 -8.63 1.25
C GLY A 65 -21.16 -7.65 0.34
N VAL A 66 -20.24 -6.85 0.89
CA VAL A 66 -19.42 -5.91 0.13
C VAL A 66 -18.11 -6.59 -0.24
N ASP A 67 -17.84 -6.70 -1.55
CA ASP A 67 -16.66 -7.40 -2.09
C ASP A 67 -15.32 -6.78 -1.65
N ASP A 68 -15.26 -5.47 -1.49
CA ASP A 68 -14.06 -4.80 -0.97
C ASP A 68 -14.40 -3.53 -0.20
N PRO A 69 -14.56 -3.62 1.13
CA PRO A 69 -14.87 -2.46 1.96
C PRO A 69 -13.84 -1.33 1.84
N PHE A 70 -12.60 -1.63 1.43
CA PHE A 70 -11.50 -0.68 1.40
C PHE A 70 -11.30 -0.07 0.01
N GLN A 71 -12.17 -0.36 -0.97
CA GLN A 71 -12.01 0.11 -2.34
C GLN A 71 -11.90 1.65 -2.41
N ALA A 72 -12.83 2.37 -1.81
CA ALA A 72 -12.85 3.84 -1.85
C ALA A 72 -11.60 4.44 -1.19
N ALA A 73 -11.14 3.88 -0.07
CA ALA A 73 -9.92 4.31 0.60
C ALA A 73 -8.69 4.14 -0.30
N LYS A 74 -8.56 2.98 -0.97
CA LYS A 74 -7.46 2.74 -1.93
C LYS A 74 -7.52 3.66 -3.15
N GLU A 75 -8.71 3.95 -3.67
CA GLU A 75 -8.87 4.90 -4.76
C GLU A 75 -8.40 6.29 -4.34
N GLN A 76 -8.79 6.74 -3.15
CA GLN A 76 -8.35 8.02 -2.61
C GLN A 76 -6.82 8.06 -2.43
N GLN A 77 -6.23 7.03 -1.80
CA GLN A 77 -4.79 6.93 -1.61
C GLN A 77 -4.02 6.97 -2.92
N ASN A 78 -4.45 6.23 -3.95
CA ASN A 78 -3.78 6.23 -5.25
C ASN A 78 -3.93 7.57 -5.99
N ARG A 79 -5.10 8.23 -5.92
CA ARG A 79 -5.26 9.57 -6.52
C ARG A 79 -4.37 10.61 -5.85
N MET A 80 -4.34 10.59 -4.52
CA MET A 80 -3.46 11.44 -3.72
C MET A 80 -2.00 11.23 -4.11
N ALA A 81 -1.55 9.97 -4.17
CA ALA A 81 -0.20 9.61 -4.56
C ALA A 81 0.17 10.11 -5.97
N LEU A 82 -0.72 9.95 -6.95
CA LEU A 82 -0.53 10.46 -8.31
C LEU A 82 -0.46 11.99 -8.38
N ASN A 83 -1.17 12.70 -7.49
CA ASN A 83 -1.04 14.15 -7.39
C ASN A 83 0.33 14.54 -6.81
N PHE A 84 0.74 13.90 -5.71
CA PHE A 84 2.04 14.15 -5.10
C PHE A 84 3.20 13.84 -6.04
N LEU A 85 3.10 12.75 -6.83
CA LEU A 85 4.10 12.42 -7.85
C LEU A 85 4.23 13.55 -8.89
N ARG A 86 3.11 14.15 -9.31
CA ARG A 86 3.11 15.29 -10.24
C ARG A 86 3.80 16.52 -9.66
N GLU A 87 3.54 16.83 -8.40
CA GLU A 87 4.17 17.96 -7.68
C GLU A 87 5.69 17.73 -7.49
N LEU A 88 6.09 16.49 -7.19
CA LEU A 88 7.49 16.14 -6.95
C LEU A 88 8.31 15.90 -8.23
N LYS A 89 7.66 15.85 -9.40
CA LYS A 89 8.30 15.48 -10.68
C LYS A 89 9.58 16.25 -10.96
N GLY A 90 9.59 17.57 -10.74
CA GLY A 90 10.78 18.39 -10.96
C GLY A 90 11.94 18.05 -10.02
N GLU A 91 11.67 17.73 -8.74
CA GLU A 91 12.69 17.29 -7.79
C GLU A 91 13.25 15.91 -8.16
N ILE A 92 12.39 15.01 -8.66
CA ILE A 92 12.76 13.66 -9.10
C ILE A 92 13.68 13.73 -10.32
N GLU A 93 13.30 14.49 -11.35
CA GLU A 93 14.07 14.62 -12.59
C GLU A 93 15.41 15.35 -12.36
N ALA A 94 15.47 16.26 -11.39
CA ALA A 94 16.69 16.98 -11.02
C ALA A 94 17.60 16.21 -10.05
N ALA A 95 17.22 15.01 -9.60
CA ALA A 95 17.96 14.26 -8.61
C ALA A 95 19.35 13.83 -9.14
N LEU A 96 20.41 14.16 -8.40
CA LEU A 96 21.79 13.76 -8.74
C LEU A 96 22.00 12.24 -8.70
N ASP A 97 21.24 11.55 -7.84
CA ASP A 97 21.28 10.10 -7.69
C ASP A 97 19.86 9.53 -7.80
N PRO A 98 19.43 9.14 -9.01
CA PRO A 98 18.07 8.65 -9.27
C PRO A 98 17.72 7.40 -8.45
N LEU A 99 18.68 6.49 -8.22
CA LEU A 99 18.42 5.29 -7.43
C LEU A 99 18.18 5.64 -5.96
N ALA A 100 19.00 6.52 -5.38
CA ALA A 100 18.79 6.96 -4.01
C ALA A 100 17.47 7.73 -3.85
N MET A 101 17.11 8.58 -4.82
CA MET A 101 15.82 9.28 -4.83
C MET A 101 14.65 8.30 -4.88
N ALA A 102 14.69 7.32 -5.77
CA ALA A 102 13.63 6.33 -5.90
C ALA A 102 13.48 5.47 -4.63
N VAL A 103 14.60 5.08 -3.98
CA VAL A 103 14.57 4.39 -2.68
C VAL A 103 13.91 5.26 -1.61
N ARG A 104 14.26 6.54 -1.53
CA ARG A 104 13.67 7.48 -0.55
C ARG A 104 12.19 7.66 -0.76
N LEU A 105 11.74 7.79 -2.02
CA LEU A 105 10.33 7.93 -2.36
C LEU A 105 9.53 6.67 -1.99
N ALA A 106 10.01 5.48 -2.37
CA ALA A 106 9.36 4.22 -2.02
C ALA A 106 9.19 4.08 -0.49
N ILE A 107 10.23 4.42 0.29
CA ILE A 107 10.16 4.39 1.77
C ILE A 107 9.18 5.46 2.30
N ALA A 108 9.29 6.70 1.81
CA ALA A 108 8.51 7.83 2.31
C ALA A 108 7.02 7.72 1.95
N ALA A 109 6.68 7.05 0.85
CA ALA A 109 5.31 6.86 0.39
C ALA A 109 4.45 6.04 1.37
N ASN A 110 5.06 5.28 2.30
CA ASN A 110 4.36 4.63 3.40
C ASN A 110 3.59 5.63 4.30
N ILE A 111 3.96 6.92 4.30
CA ILE A 111 3.22 7.99 4.98
C ILE A 111 1.78 8.10 4.47
N ILE A 112 1.51 7.76 3.20
CA ILE A 112 0.18 7.87 2.57
C ILE A 112 -0.84 6.99 3.28
N ASP A 113 -0.45 5.79 3.74
CA ASP A 113 -1.33 4.92 4.53
C ASP A 113 -1.70 5.55 5.89
N LEU A 114 -0.77 6.29 6.50
CA LEU A 114 -1.02 7.00 7.75
C LEU A 114 -2.02 8.16 7.56
N GLY A 115 -1.81 8.99 6.53
CA GLY A 115 -2.68 10.14 6.24
C GLY A 115 -4.14 9.76 6.02
N ALA A 116 -4.37 8.65 5.30
CA ALA A 116 -5.71 8.12 5.06
C ALA A 116 -6.41 7.67 6.36
N LYS A 117 -5.66 7.31 7.41
CA LYS A 117 -6.20 6.89 8.71
C LYS A 117 -6.40 8.05 9.68
N THR A 118 -5.63 9.14 9.55
CA THR A 118 -5.67 10.28 10.48
C THR A 118 -6.51 11.44 9.98
N GLY A 119 -6.91 11.46 8.70
CA GLY A 119 -7.73 12.53 8.11
C GLY A 119 -6.96 13.85 7.97
N LEU A 120 -5.64 13.79 7.77
CA LEU A 120 -4.81 14.95 7.50
C LEU A 120 -5.19 15.60 6.16
N ALA A 121 -5.00 16.91 6.06
CA ALA A 121 -5.19 17.62 4.80
C ALA A 121 -4.09 17.21 3.78
N ASP A 122 -4.43 17.24 2.49
CA ASP A 122 -3.51 16.86 1.41
C ASP A 122 -2.21 17.70 1.43
N GLU A 123 -2.29 18.98 1.84
CA GLU A 123 -1.14 19.88 1.95
C GLU A 123 -0.17 19.44 3.06
N ASP A 124 -0.68 19.05 4.22
CA ASP A 124 0.13 18.55 5.34
C ASP A 124 0.84 17.24 4.95
N MET A 125 0.13 16.40 4.20
CA MET A 125 0.64 15.13 3.70
C MET A 125 1.74 15.32 2.67
N LEU A 126 1.57 16.23 1.71
CA LEU A 126 2.60 16.57 0.74
C LEU A 126 3.84 17.16 1.45
N SER A 127 3.64 18.05 2.43
CA SER A 127 4.73 18.61 3.24
C SER A 127 5.50 17.52 3.99
N ALA A 128 4.79 16.58 4.61
CA ALA A 128 5.39 15.44 5.31
C ALA A 128 6.19 14.54 4.35
N LEU A 129 5.66 14.25 3.16
CA LEU A 129 6.33 13.46 2.13
C LEU A 129 7.60 14.16 1.63
N THR A 130 7.51 15.43 1.25
CA THR A 130 8.65 16.24 0.78
C THR A 130 9.76 16.33 1.82
N LYS A 131 9.39 16.40 3.10
CA LYS A 131 10.36 16.35 4.20
C LYS A 131 11.00 14.97 4.31
N ALA A 132 10.20 13.90 4.35
CA ALA A 132 10.68 12.53 4.53
C ALA A 132 11.63 12.08 3.42
N VAL A 133 11.40 12.48 2.16
CA VAL A 133 12.30 12.17 1.03
C VAL A 133 13.71 12.76 1.23
N LYS A 134 13.81 13.88 1.96
CA LYS A 134 15.08 14.57 2.26
C LYS A 134 15.81 13.99 3.49
N GLU A 135 15.16 13.15 4.29
CA GLU A 135 15.75 12.54 5.49
C GLU A 135 16.76 11.44 5.12
N PRO A 136 17.87 11.28 5.86
CA PRO A 136 18.88 10.28 5.53
C PRO A 136 18.31 8.86 5.63
N VAL A 137 18.64 8.03 4.64
CA VAL A 137 18.33 6.59 4.69
C VAL A 137 19.34 5.90 5.60
N VAL A 138 18.86 5.23 6.64
CA VAL A 138 19.69 4.39 7.50
C VAL A 138 19.74 2.98 6.91
N GLY A 139 20.91 2.54 6.46
CA GLY A 139 21.11 1.22 5.88
C GLY A 139 22.29 1.18 4.89
N ASP A 140 22.51 0.02 4.29
CA ASP A 140 23.59 -0.20 3.31
C ASP A 140 23.14 0.18 1.89
N LEU A 141 23.00 1.49 1.65
CA LEU A 141 22.58 1.99 0.34
C LEU A 141 23.59 1.66 -0.76
N GLU A 142 24.88 1.58 -0.43
CA GLU A 142 25.92 1.28 -1.39
C GLU A 142 25.97 -0.22 -1.73
N GLY A 143 25.84 -1.10 -0.74
CA GLY A 143 25.66 -2.53 -1.00
C GLY A 143 24.38 -2.82 -1.78
N PHE A 144 23.29 -2.09 -1.50
CA PHE A 144 22.07 -2.16 -2.32
C PHE A 144 22.34 -1.73 -3.76
N ARG A 145 23.04 -0.61 -3.98
CA ARG A 145 23.43 -0.15 -5.32
C ARG A 145 24.24 -1.20 -6.08
N GLN A 146 25.21 -1.83 -5.42
CA GLN A 146 26.04 -2.87 -6.02
C GLN A 146 25.21 -4.13 -6.35
N ALA A 147 24.34 -4.55 -5.44
CA ALA A 147 23.46 -5.69 -5.66
C ALA A 147 22.49 -5.46 -6.84
N VAL A 148 21.88 -4.27 -6.90
CA VAL A 148 21.00 -3.87 -8.01
C VAL A 148 21.76 -3.82 -9.34
N ALA A 149 22.99 -3.28 -9.35
CA ALA A 149 23.81 -3.18 -10.56
C ALA A 149 24.29 -4.55 -11.08
N GLN A 150 24.52 -5.53 -10.19
CA GLN A 150 24.95 -6.88 -10.57
C GLN A 150 23.77 -7.81 -10.90
N ALA A 151 22.55 -7.46 -10.48
CA ALA A 151 21.37 -8.28 -10.70
C ALA A 151 20.95 -8.28 -12.17
N ASN A 152 20.89 -9.46 -12.77
CA ASN A 152 20.33 -9.62 -14.12
C ASN A 152 18.82 -9.36 -14.17
N ARG A 153 18.12 -9.70 -13.08
CA ARG A 153 16.66 -9.57 -12.91
C ARG A 153 16.35 -9.35 -11.44
N ILE A 154 15.44 -8.43 -11.16
CA ILE A 154 14.99 -8.07 -9.81
C ILE A 154 13.49 -8.36 -9.70
N LEU A 155 13.05 -8.97 -8.61
CA LEU A 155 11.64 -9.09 -8.27
C LEU A 155 11.29 -8.05 -7.20
N TYR A 156 10.36 -7.16 -7.51
CA TYR A 156 9.85 -6.13 -6.61
C TYR A 156 8.44 -6.52 -6.14
N LEU A 157 8.26 -6.61 -4.82
CA LEU A 157 6.99 -6.96 -4.18
C LEU A 157 6.35 -5.68 -3.65
N ALA A 158 5.29 -5.20 -4.29
CA ALA A 158 4.57 -4.02 -3.81
C ALA A 158 3.69 -4.38 -2.59
N ASP A 159 3.44 -3.40 -1.73
CA ASP A 159 2.64 -3.59 -0.51
C ASP A 159 1.27 -2.89 -0.60
N ASN A 160 1.27 -1.55 -0.54
CA ASN A 160 0.05 -0.78 -0.31
C ASN A 160 -0.43 0.06 -1.51
N ALA A 161 -1.72 0.39 -1.48
CA ALA A 161 -2.28 1.42 -2.35
C ALA A 161 -1.69 2.80 -1.98
N GLY A 162 -1.46 3.65 -2.98
CA GLY A 162 -0.73 4.89 -2.82
C GLY A 162 0.79 4.69 -2.92
N GLU A 163 1.36 3.77 -2.12
CA GLU A 163 2.79 3.46 -2.13
C GLU A 163 3.28 3.00 -3.51
N ILE A 164 2.52 2.12 -4.17
CA ILE A 164 2.85 1.57 -5.50
C ILE A 164 3.11 2.63 -6.58
N VAL A 165 2.60 3.86 -6.41
CA VAL A 165 2.83 4.98 -7.34
C VAL A 165 4.29 5.49 -7.26
N PHE A 166 4.95 5.28 -6.13
CA PHE A 166 6.33 5.71 -5.86
C PHE A 166 7.35 4.57 -5.89
N ASP A 167 6.92 3.37 -6.29
CA ASP A 167 7.81 2.22 -6.46
C ASP A 167 8.87 2.50 -7.55
N LEU A 168 9.94 1.69 -7.55
CA LEU A 168 11.14 1.84 -8.39
C LEU A 168 10.91 1.59 -9.91
N SER A 169 9.81 2.05 -10.49
CA SER A 169 9.42 1.74 -11.87
C SER A 169 10.17 2.57 -12.93
N ASP A 170 10.66 3.76 -12.57
CA ASP A 170 11.34 4.70 -13.47
C ASP A 170 12.88 4.62 -13.44
N VAL A 171 13.46 3.59 -12.82
CA VAL A 171 14.91 3.37 -12.81
C VAL A 171 15.36 2.41 -13.92
N PRO A 172 16.57 2.56 -14.48
CA PRO A 172 17.04 1.81 -15.64
C PRO A 172 17.51 0.39 -15.29
N TYR A 173 16.72 -0.35 -14.51
CA TYR A 173 17.02 -1.72 -14.08
C TYR A 173 15.96 -2.71 -14.56
N ASN A 174 16.35 -3.98 -14.71
CA ASN A 174 15.47 -5.07 -15.10
C ASN A 174 14.64 -5.55 -13.90
N ILE A 175 13.50 -4.88 -13.67
CA ILE A 175 12.64 -5.11 -12.51
C ILE A 175 11.32 -5.72 -12.97
N PHE A 176 10.93 -6.81 -12.32
CA PHE A 176 9.60 -7.41 -12.37
C PHE A 176 8.81 -6.95 -11.15
N PHE A 177 7.73 -6.21 -11.35
CA PHE A 177 6.79 -5.84 -10.30
C PHE A 177 5.71 -6.90 -10.16
N LEU A 178 5.51 -7.38 -8.93
CA LEU A 178 4.44 -8.30 -8.57
C LEU A 178 3.45 -7.61 -7.64
N PHE A 179 2.23 -7.42 -8.12
CA PHE A 179 1.15 -6.82 -7.32
C PHE A 179 -0.23 -7.29 -7.80
N LYS A 180 -1.30 -6.82 -7.15
CA LYS A 180 -2.67 -7.06 -7.58
C LYS A 180 -3.37 -5.72 -7.80
N ALA A 181 -3.99 -5.54 -8.96
CA ALA A 181 -4.81 -4.37 -9.26
C ALA A 181 -6.07 -4.40 -8.39
N LYS A 182 -6.08 -3.64 -7.29
CA LYS A 182 -7.13 -3.66 -6.27
C LYS A 182 -7.98 -2.38 -6.23
N CYS A 183 -7.74 -1.42 -7.11
CA CYS A 183 -8.64 -0.28 -7.30
C CYS A 183 -8.68 0.16 -8.78
N PRO A 184 -9.78 0.79 -9.24
CA PRO A 184 -9.90 1.34 -10.58
C PRO A 184 -8.74 2.25 -10.98
N VAL A 185 -8.26 3.10 -10.06
CA VAL A 185 -7.15 4.04 -10.35
C VAL A 185 -5.90 3.33 -10.89
N ILE A 186 -5.43 2.27 -10.22
CA ILE A 186 -4.27 1.50 -10.67
C ILE A 186 -4.62 0.63 -11.88
N ALA A 187 -5.81 0.02 -11.89
CA ALA A 187 -6.27 -0.81 -13.01
C ALA A 187 -6.29 -0.01 -14.33
N ASP A 188 -6.82 1.21 -14.30
CA ASP A 188 -6.87 2.15 -15.42
C ASP A 188 -5.47 2.64 -15.79
N HIS A 189 -4.64 2.97 -14.79
CA HIS A 189 -3.26 3.43 -15.01
C HIS A 189 -2.41 2.40 -15.77
N ILE A 190 -2.55 1.11 -15.47
CA ILE A 190 -1.80 0.03 -16.15
C ILE A 190 -2.57 -0.58 -17.33
N GLY A 191 -3.82 -0.15 -17.57
CA GLY A 191 -4.67 -0.66 -18.64
C GLY A 191 -5.08 -2.14 -18.49
N LEU A 192 -5.26 -2.64 -17.26
CA LEU A 192 -5.66 -4.02 -16.98
C LEU A 192 -6.96 -4.06 -16.15
N PRO A 193 -7.77 -5.14 -16.24
CA PRO A 193 -8.98 -5.26 -15.43
C PRO A 193 -8.72 -5.25 -13.92
N MET A 194 -9.70 -4.76 -13.17
CA MET A 194 -9.71 -4.87 -11.71
C MET A 194 -9.61 -6.32 -11.23
N GLY A 195 -8.85 -6.56 -10.17
CA GLY A 195 -8.61 -7.89 -9.59
C GLY A 195 -7.49 -8.69 -10.25
N THR A 196 -6.88 -8.18 -11.33
CA THR A 196 -5.77 -8.83 -12.04
C THR A 196 -4.55 -8.99 -11.13
N HIS A 197 -3.95 -10.20 -11.11
CA HIS A 197 -2.60 -10.40 -10.59
C HIS A 197 -1.62 -9.94 -11.66
N VAL A 198 -0.81 -8.95 -11.34
CA VAL A 198 0.03 -8.23 -12.28
C VAL A 198 1.46 -8.67 -12.06
N LEU A 199 2.10 -9.13 -13.14
CA LEU A 199 3.54 -9.31 -13.27
C LEU A 199 4.00 -8.48 -14.46
N VAL A 200 4.64 -7.34 -14.21
CA VAL A 200 5.08 -6.41 -15.26
C VAL A 200 6.57 -6.16 -15.15
N HIS A 201 7.21 -6.02 -16.31
CA HIS A 201 8.63 -5.74 -16.42
C HIS A 201 8.84 -4.28 -16.86
N THR A 202 9.81 -3.57 -16.28
CA THR A 202 10.13 -2.17 -16.63
C THR A 202 10.35 -1.98 -18.14
N GLY A 203 11.01 -2.92 -18.80
CA GLY A 203 11.23 -2.90 -20.25
C GLY A 203 10.01 -3.24 -21.12
N ALA A 204 8.85 -3.58 -20.55
CA ALA A 204 7.65 -3.97 -21.29
C ALA A 204 6.68 -2.80 -21.61
N GLY A 205 6.98 -1.58 -21.15
CA GLY A 205 6.20 -0.38 -21.46
C GLY A 205 4.77 -0.36 -20.90
N LEU A 206 4.48 -1.20 -19.90
CA LEU A 206 3.16 -1.30 -19.25
C LEU A 206 2.97 -0.28 -18.13
N LEU A 207 4.05 0.17 -17.49
CA LEU A 207 4.02 1.18 -16.42
C LEU A 207 4.28 2.61 -16.94
N SER A 208 4.73 2.75 -18.19
CA SER A 208 5.07 4.04 -18.80
C SER A 208 3.96 4.64 -19.68
N LYS A 209 2.73 4.10 -19.60
CA LYS A 209 1.61 4.60 -20.39
C LYS A 209 0.78 5.66 -19.63
N LYS A 210 1.16 6.91 -19.93
CA LYS A 210 0.51 8.23 -19.74
C LYS A 210 0.82 8.99 -18.46
#